data_AF-A0A286A2B0-F1
#
_entry.id   AF-A0A286A2B0-F1
#
_cell.length_a   1.000
_cell.length_b   1.000
_cell.length_c   1.000
_cell.angle_alpha   90.00
_cell.angle_beta   90.00
_cell.angle_gamma   90.00
#
_symmetry.space_group_name_H-M   'P 1'
#
loop_
_entity.id
_entity.type
_entity.pdbx_description
1 polymer ?
#
loop_
_entity_poly.entity_id
_entity_poly.type
_entity_poly.pdbx_seq_one_letter_code
_entity_poly.pdbx_strand_id
1 'polypeptide(L)'
;MTTIRIDDTKPFPNFLKESENRRESALDFFKRQSNGLKLISDEMEQEKKEQDEIREIQKKSFERKRKLFYDNLDLILRHKDEILASPRYANIDVHYAIKGGGLYVGPLQTSRRFCIAGSIVTVNLRLATLLRIWETDQFRVDCSCGGTALIRSFTGSPLSGGSQATSYCPECKKETRVANRNFGKYFWFLQTRLSEDVETVAKDFISKWALAEVEYEKKIAEGKTIDPKPGAEFHGDGQYGNLETMIQELKLKEFEEG
;
A
#
# COMPACT_ATOMS: atom_id res chain seq x y z
N MET A 1 21.92 -4.73 26.90
CA MET A 1 22.18 -5.68 25.79
C MET A 1 23.55 -5.37 25.24
N THR A 2 24.40 -6.37 25.07
CA THR A 2 25.75 -6.19 24.51
C THR A 2 25.65 -6.07 22.99
N THR A 3 26.33 -5.09 22.39
CA THR A 3 26.37 -4.86 20.94
C THR A 3 27.82 -4.89 20.49
N ILE A 4 28.13 -5.62 19.42
CA ILE A 4 29.43 -5.57 18.75
C ILE A 4 29.24 -4.80 17.44
N ARG A 5 30.09 -3.80 17.22
CA ARG A 5 30.12 -3.00 16.01
C ARG A 5 31.22 -3.50 15.07
N ILE A 6 30.87 -3.68 13.80
CA ILE A 6 31.80 -4.13 12.77
C ILE A 6 32.00 -2.97 11.80
N ASP A 7 33.23 -2.52 11.69
CA ASP A 7 33.66 -1.52 10.70
C ASP A 7 34.01 -2.26 9.41
N ASP A 8 33.10 -2.23 8.44
CA ASP A 8 33.18 -2.98 7.19
C ASP A 8 34.27 -2.43 6.24
N THR A 9 34.79 -1.22 6.51
CA THR A 9 35.90 -0.63 5.74
C THR A 9 37.26 -1.20 6.12
N LYS A 10 37.33 -1.94 7.23
CA LYS A 10 38.53 -2.62 7.69
C LYS A 10 38.43 -4.12 7.38
N PRO A 11 39.53 -4.78 6.99
CA PRO A 11 39.55 -6.23 6.94
C PRO A 11 39.14 -6.78 8.30
N PHE A 12 38.38 -7.89 8.31
CA PHE A 12 37.90 -8.55 9.53
C PHE A 12 39.01 -8.49 10.60
N PRO A 13 38.74 -7.89 11.78
CA PRO A 13 39.80 -7.53 12.70
C PRO A 13 40.67 -8.74 12.95
N ASN A 14 41.99 -8.58 12.80
CA ASN A 14 42.91 -9.64 13.13
C ASN A 14 42.86 -9.77 14.66
N PHE A 15 41.97 -10.65 15.15
CA PHE A 15 41.60 -10.84 16.56
C PHE A 15 42.80 -11.09 17.48
N LEU A 16 43.99 -11.31 16.91
CA LEU A 16 45.27 -11.47 17.58
C LEU A 16 45.89 -10.17 18.13
N LYS A 17 45.41 -8.97 17.75
CA LYS A 17 46.11 -7.71 18.08
C LYS A 17 45.38 -6.74 19.03
N GLU A 18 44.15 -7.01 19.45
CA GLU A 18 43.40 -6.10 20.35
C GLU A 18 43.30 -6.67 21.76
N SER A 19 43.70 -5.90 22.76
CA SER A 19 43.80 -6.30 24.18
C SER A 19 42.46 -6.58 24.85
N GLU A 20 41.34 -6.16 24.24
CA GLU A 20 39.98 -6.39 24.76
C GLU A 20 39.27 -7.58 24.11
N ASN A 21 39.87 -8.22 23.10
CA ASN A 21 39.27 -9.37 22.42
C ASN A 21 39.50 -10.66 23.23
N ARG A 22 38.51 -11.02 24.06
CA ARG A 22 38.43 -12.37 24.63
C ARG A 22 38.35 -13.38 23.47
N ARG A 23 39.31 -14.29 23.39
CA ARG A 23 39.19 -15.51 22.58
C ARG A 23 37.98 -16.29 23.09
N GLU A 24 36.84 -16.14 22.43
CA GLU A 24 35.66 -16.94 22.71
C GLU A 24 35.51 -18.05 21.67
N SER A 25 35.01 -19.21 22.09
CA SER A 25 34.68 -20.29 21.17
C SER A 25 33.43 -19.90 20.36
N ALA A 26 33.28 -20.45 19.15
CA ALA A 26 32.07 -20.25 18.36
C ALA A 26 30.80 -20.62 19.13
N LEU A 27 30.87 -21.66 19.97
CA LEU A 27 29.76 -22.10 20.83
C LEU A 27 29.37 -21.01 21.84
N ASP A 28 30.33 -20.33 22.46
CA ASP A 28 30.08 -19.28 23.45
C ASP A 28 29.58 -18.00 22.78
N PHE A 29 30.09 -17.69 21.58
CA PHE A 29 29.57 -16.62 20.74
C PHE A 29 28.09 -16.86 20.36
N PHE A 30 27.74 -18.07 19.89
CA PHE A 30 26.37 -18.42 19.56
C PHE A 30 25.44 -18.39 20.79
N LYS A 31 25.92 -18.81 21.97
CA LYS A 31 25.18 -18.64 23.24
C LYS A 31 24.93 -17.17 23.56
N ARG A 32 25.90 -16.29 23.31
CA ARG A 32 25.71 -14.84 23.49
C ARG A 32 24.73 -14.27 22.48
N GLN A 33 24.78 -14.73 21.22
CA GLN A 33 23.82 -14.35 20.18
C GLN A 33 22.40 -14.79 20.54
N SER A 34 22.21 -16.03 21.00
CA SER A 34 20.90 -16.52 21.49
C SER A 34 20.42 -15.76 22.73
N ASN A 35 21.35 -15.25 23.54
CA ASN A 35 21.06 -14.41 24.71
C ASN A 35 20.96 -12.91 24.39
N GLY A 36 20.90 -12.53 23.11
CA GLY A 36 20.59 -11.16 22.67
C GLY A 36 21.78 -10.27 22.34
N LEU A 37 22.98 -10.83 22.07
CA LEU A 37 24.09 -10.11 21.45
C LEU A 37 23.66 -9.67 20.04
N LYS A 38 23.70 -8.35 19.78
CA LYS A 38 23.42 -7.78 18.46
C LYS A 38 24.73 -7.49 17.73
N LEU A 39 24.85 -8.03 16.53
CA LEU A 39 25.89 -7.67 15.56
C LEU A 39 25.31 -6.58 14.67
N ILE A 40 25.97 -5.43 14.62
CA ILE A 40 25.55 -4.32 13.78
C ILE A 40 26.79 -3.86 13.02
N SER A 41 26.71 -3.88 11.69
CA SER A 41 27.77 -3.37 10.82
C SER A 41 27.45 -1.93 10.39
N ASP A 42 28.47 -1.19 9.96
CA ASP A 42 28.30 0.18 9.46
C ASP A 42 27.42 0.19 8.18
N GLU A 43 27.58 -0.80 7.31
CA GLU A 43 26.69 -0.99 6.14
C GLU A 43 25.25 -1.25 6.57
N MET A 44 25.00 -2.10 7.58
CA MET A 44 23.65 -2.35 8.11
C MET A 44 23.02 -1.09 8.75
N GLU A 45 23.80 -0.25 9.44
CA GLU A 45 23.31 1.03 9.98
C GLU A 45 22.99 2.00 8.85
N GLN A 46 23.84 2.07 7.81
CA GLN A 46 23.63 2.92 6.65
C GLN A 46 22.40 2.49 5.85
N GLU A 47 22.26 1.21 5.50
CA GLU A 47 21.09 0.67 4.81
C GLU A 47 19.80 0.96 5.58
N LYS A 48 19.82 0.77 6.91
CA LYS A 48 18.67 1.07 7.75
C LYS A 48 18.31 2.55 7.69
N LYS A 49 19.31 3.44 7.75
CA LYS A 49 19.10 4.89 7.65
C LYS A 49 18.52 5.27 6.29
N GLU A 50 19.06 4.74 5.20
CA GLU A 50 18.54 4.96 3.85
C GLU A 50 17.10 4.45 3.71
N GLN A 51 16.78 3.28 4.25
CA GLN A 51 15.41 2.75 4.28
C GLN A 51 14.46 3.65 5.08
N ASP A 52 14.89 4.17 6.22
CA ASP A 52 14.07 5.05 7.06
C ASP A 52 13.86 6.42 6.38
N GLU A 53 14.87 6.96 5.69
CA GLU A 53 14.73 8.18 4.87
C GLU A 53 13.74 7.99 3.71
N ILE A 54 13.82 6.86 2.99
CA ILE A 54 12.86 6.51 1.92
C ILE A 54 11.44 6.41 2.48
N ARG A 55 11.25 5.76 3.64
CA ARG A 55 9.94 5.64 4.30
C ARG A 55 9.36 7.01 4.68
N GLU A 56 10.18 7.91 5.20
CA GLU A 56 9.73 9.25 5.57
C GLU A 56 9.34 10.09 4.35
N ILE A 57 10.07 9.99 3.23
CA ILE A 57 9.69 10.62 1.96
C ILE A 57 8.35 10.06 1.46
N GLN A 58 8.17 8.73 1.48
CA GLN A 58 6.92 8.08 1.09
C GLN A 58 5.76 8.53 1.96
N LYS A 59 5.95 8.59 3.28
CA LYS A 59 4.95 9.05 4.23
C LYS A 59 4.51 10.49 3.96
N LYS A 60 5.45 11.41 3.74
CA LYS A 60 5.14 12.81 3.36
C LYS A 60 4.37 12.88 2.04
N SER A 61 4.75 12.06 1.06
CA SER A 61 4.04 11.95 -0.22
C SER A 61 2.60 11.48 -0.03
N PHE A 62 2.38 10.45 0.78
CA PHE A 62 1.04 9.93 1.08
C PHE A 62 0.20 10.91 1.88
N GLU A 63 0.79 11.66 2.81
CA GLU A 63 0.09 12.72 3.54
C GLU A 63 -0.38 13.84 2.60
N ARG A 64 0.47 14.26 1.66
CA ARG A 64 0.10 15.23 0.62
C ARG A 64 -1.05 14.73 -0.25
N LYS A 65 -0.94 13.49 -0.76
CA LYS A 65 -1.99 12.88 -1.59
C LYS A 65 -3.28 12.69 -0.82
N ARG A 66 -3.21 12.26 0.44
CA ARG A 66 -4.37 12.12 1.33
C ARG A 66 -5.05 13.47 1.54
N LYS A 67 -4.29 14.54 1.80
CA LYS A 67 -4.85 15.88 1.94
C LYS A 67 -5.55 16.31 0.64
N LEU A 68 -4.87 16.19 -0.49
CA LEU A 68 -5.44 16.48 -1.80
C LEU A 68 -6.75 15.71 -2.05
N PHE A 69 -6.77 14.42 -1.72
CA PHE A 69 -7.93 13.57 -1.87
C PHE A 69 -9.13 14.08 -1.05
N TYR A 70 -8.94 14.34 0.25
CA TYR A 70 -10.03 14.77 1.13
C TYR A 70 -10.48 16.21 0.87
N ASP A 71 -9.54 17.09 0.52
CA ASP A 71 -9.86 18.48 0.17
C ASP A 71 -10.80 18.54 -1.05
N ASN A 72 -10.67 17.60 -1.99
CA ASN A 72 -11.48 17.51 -3.22
C ASN A 72 -12.48 16.34 -3.21
N LEU A 73 -12.80 15.79 -2.03
CA LEU A 73 -13.68 14.61 -1.95
C LEU A 73 -15.10 14.89 -2.47
N ASP A 74 -15.61 16.10 -2.29
CA ASP A 74 -16.91 16.53 -2.83
C ASP A 74 -16.93 16.49 -4.36
N LEU A 75 -15.89 16.99 -5.03
CA LEU A 75 -15.73 16.90 -6.48
C LEU A 75 -15.67 15.44 -6.94
N ILE A 76 -14.87 14.62 -6.25
CA ILE A 76 -14.75 13.18 -6.56
C ILE A 76 -16.11 12.47 -6.45
N LEU A 77 -16.91 12.80 -5.43
CA LEU A 77 -18.22 12.19 -5.23
C LEU A 77 -19.26 12.68 -6.25
N ARG A 78 -19.20 13.94 -6.68
CA ARG A 78 -20.07 14.47 -7.75
C ARG A 78 -19.81 13.79 -9.09
N HIS A 79 -18.56 13.50 -9.41
CA HIS A 79 -18.15 12.78 -10.64
C HIS A 79 -17.99 11.26 -10.45
N LYS A 80 -18.55 10.68 -9.38
CA LYS A 80 -18.35 9.27 -9.03
C LYS A 80 -18.66 8.32 -10.18
N ASP A 81 -19.78 8.50 -10.87
CA ASP A 81 -20.20 7.58 -11.94
C ASP A 81 -19.26 7.64 -13.16
N GLU A 82 -18.77 8.83 -13.49
CA GLU A 82 -17.76 9.04 -14.54
C GLU A 82 -16.41 8.39 -14.16
N ILE A 83 -15.98 8.56 -12.90
CA ILE A 83 -14.77 7.93 -12.37
C ILE A 83 -14.88 6.39 -12.43
N LEU A 84 -16.04 5.83 -12.07
CA LEU A 84 -16.28 4.39 -12.10
C LEU A 84 -16.36 3.84 -13.53
N ALA A 85 -16.81 4.64 -14.50
CA ALA A 85 -16.88 4.26 -15.92
C ALA A 85 -15.53 4.31 -16.62
N SER A 86 -14.59 5.13 -16.14
CA SER A 86 -13.25 5.30 -16.73
C SER A 86 -12.23 4.35 -16.10
N PRO A 87 -11.67 3.35 -16.84
CA PRO A 87 -10.61 2.49 -16.31
C PRO A 87 -9.37 3.27 -15.84
N ARG A 88 -9.08 4.42 -16.49
CA ARG A 88 -7.96 5.30 -16.12
C ARG A 88 -8.14 5.88 -14.71
N TYR A 89 -9.34 6.31 -14.34
CA TYR A 89 -9.61 6.90 -13.02
C TYR A 89 -9.94 5.84 -11.98
N ALA A 90 -10.71 4.81 -12.35
CA ALA A 90 -11.12 3.71 -11.49
C ALA A 90 -9.91 3.01 -10.82
N ASN A 91 -8.79 2.87 -11.55
CA ASN A 91 -7.58 2.20 -11.10
C ASN A 91 -6.58 3.11 -10.36
N ILE A 92 -6.90 4.38 -10.09
CA ILE A 92 -6.03 5.27 -9.31
C ILE A 92 -5.79 4.67 -7.91
N ASP A 93 -4.53 4.67 -7.49
CA ASP A 93 -4.11 4.23 -6.16
C ASP A 93 -4.54 5.21 -5.06
N VAL A 94 -5.32 4.70 -4.11
CA VAL A 94 -5.80 5.40 -2.92
C VAL A 94 -5.61 4.61 -1.62
N HIS A 95 -4.60 3.75 -1.53
CA HIS A 95 -4.32 2.96 -0.31
C HIS A 95 -4.10 3.80 0.95
N TYR A 96 -3.74 5.07 0.79
CA TYR A 96 -3.56 6.07 1.86
C TYR A 96 -4.86 6.75 2.32
N ALA A 97 -5.96 6.60 1.58
CA ALA A 97 -7.20 7.33 1.83
C ALA A 97 -7.95 6.79 3.06
N ILE A 98 -7.99 5.47 3.25
CA ILE A 98 -8.68 4.82 4.38
C ILE A 98 -7.69 4.11 5.30
N LYS A 99 -7.91 4.19 6.62
CA LYS A 99 -7.10 3.48 7.61
C LYS A 99 -7.97 2.57 8.47
N GLY A 100 -7.53 1.35 8.68
CA GLY A 100 -8.24 0.41 9.55
C GLY A 100 -7.25 -0.33 10.44
N GLY A 101 -7.74 -0.93 11.51
CA GLY A 101 -6.94 -1.88 12.27
C GLY A 101 -7.65 -2.37 13.51
N GLY A 102 -7.28 -3.55 13.97
CA GLY A 102 -7.90 -4.12 15.17
C GLY A 102 -6.88 -4.67 16.13
N LEU A 103 -7.29 -4.73 17.39
CA LEU A 103 -6.61 -5.56 18.38
C LEU A 103 -6.57 -7.01 17.86
N TYR A 104 -5.43 -7.69 18.03
CA TYR A 104 -5.16 -9.07 17.57
C TYR A 104 -5.05 -9.29 16.05
N VAL A 105 -5.67 -8.46 15.21
CA VAL A 105 -5.60 -8.59 13.74
C VAL A 105 -4.64 -7.58 13.08
N GLY A 106 -4.16 -6.60 13.83
CA GLY A 106 -3.20 -5.62 13.35
C GLY A 106 -3.82 -4.57 12.41
N PRO A 107 -2.98 -3.80 11.71
CA PRO A 107 -3.44 -2.79 10.76
C PRO A 107 -4.05 -3.43 9.52
N LEU A 108 -5.11 -2.80 9.02
CA LEU A 108 -5.70 -3.14 7.75
C LEU A 108 -4.68 -2.92 6.63
N GLN A 109 -4.38 -3.98 5.90
CA GLN A 109 -3.50 -3.92 4.74
C GLN A 109 -4.31 -3.42 3.55
N THR A 110 -4.08 -2.18 3.11
CA THR A 110 -4.68 -1.57 1.89
C THR A 110 -3.77 -1.75 0.66
N SER A 111 -2.69 -2.49 0.81
CA SER A 111 -1.76 -2.89 -0.23
C SER A 111 -1.42 -4.36 -0.02
N ARG A 112 -1.39 -5.15 -1.10
CA ARG A 112 -0.94 -6.54 -1.08
C ARG A 112 0.13 -6.75 -2.13
N ARG A 113 1.19 -7.45 -1.74
CA ARG A 113 2.25 -7.89 -2.63
C ARG A 113 2.14 -9.38 -2.88
N PHE A 114 2.35 -9.79 -4.11
CA PHE A 114 2.48 -11.18 -4.48
C PHE A 114 3.52 -11.33 -5.59
N CYS A 115 4.08 -12.53 -5.73
CA CYS A 115 5.07 -12.84 -6.75
C CYS A 115 4.38 -13.61 -7.88
N ILE A 116 4.47 -13.11 -9.12
CA ILE A 116 4.06 -13.84 -10.32
C ILE A 116 5.27 -13.92 -11.25
N ALA A 117 5.62 -15.13 -11.68
CA ALA A 117 6.71 -15.38 -12.63
C ALA A 117 8.04 -14.67 -12.24
N GLY A 118 8.38 -14.67 -10.95
CA GLY A 118 9.59 -14.03 -10.43
C GLY A 118 9.50 -12.50 -10.31
N SER A 119 8.37 -11.89 -10.66
CA SER A 119 8.11 -10.45 -10.55
C SER A 119 7.25 -10.14 -9.33
N ILE A 120 7.65 -9.15 -8.53
CA ILE A 120 6.87 -8.66 -7.39
C ILE A 120 5.81 -7.69 -7.92
N VAL A 121 4.55 -8.08 -7.81
CA VAL A 121 3.38 -7.26 -8.14
C VAL A 121 2.80 -6.71 -6.86
N THR A 122 2.56 -5.40 -6.82
CA THR A 122 1.89 -4.73 -5.70
C THR A 122 0.54 -4.22 -6.15
N VAL A 123 -0.53 -4.71 -5.52
CA VAL A 123 -1.90 -4.26 -5.76
C VAL A 123 -2.33 -3.42 -4.58
N ASN A 124 -2.62 -2.16 -4.87
CA ASN A 124 -3.10 -1.18 -3.92
C ASN A 124 -4.62 -1.03 -4.00
N LEU A 125 -5.24 -0.52 -2.92
CA LEU A 125 -6.65 -0.15 -2.93
C LEU A 125 -6.92 0.86 -4.05
N ARG A 126 -7.85 0.49 -4.95
CA ARG A 126 -8.26 1.29 -6.09
C ARG A 126 -9.34 2.29 -5.73
N LEU A 127 -9.36 3.43 -6.43
CA LEU A 127 -10.37 4.47 -6.24
C LEU A 127 -11.79 3.94 -6.41
N ALA A 128 -12.05 3.16 -7.46
CA ALA A 128 -13.36 2.57 -7.69
C ALA A 128 -13.82 1.71 -6.52
N THR A 129 -12.93 0.92 -5.94
CA THR A 129 -13.23 0.04 -4.81
C THR A 129 -13.54 0.84 -3.56
N LEU A 130 -12.79 1.90 -3.28
CA LEU A 130 -13.07 2.79 -2.16
C LEU A 130 -14.44 3.48 -2.32
N LEU A 131 -14.75 3.99 -3.51
CA LEU A 131 -16.04 4.64 -3.78
C LEU A 131 -17.21 3.68 -3.57
N ARG A 132 -17.10 2.43 -4.05
CA ARG A 132 -18.11 1.38 -3.84
C ARG A 132 -18.25 0.99 -2.36
N ILE A 133 -17.16 0.93 -1.61
CA ILE A 133 -17.22 0.68 -0.16
C ILE A 133 -18.04 1.78 0.54
N TRP A 134 -17.82 3.03 0.15
CA TRP A 134 -18.55 4.19 0.66
C TRP A 134 -20.00 4.26 0.21
N GLU A 135 -20.50 3.36 -0.63
CA GLU A 135 -21.94 3.24 -0.92
C GLU A 135 -22.69 2.45 0.15
N THR A 136 -21.99 1.72 1.01
CA THR A 136 -22.62 0.90 2.03
C THR A 136 -22.93 1.70 3.30
N ASP A 137 -24.08 1.41 3.93
CA ASP A 137 -24.53 2.07 5.16
C ASP A 137 -23.50 1.97 6.30
N GLN A 138 -22.75 0.87 6.34
CA GLN A 138 -21.69 0.64 7.31
C GLN A 138 -20.61 1.72 7.24
N PHE A 139 -20.39 2.35 6.08
CA PHE A 139 -19.37 3.37 5.87
C PHE A 139 -19.93 4.79 5.63
N ARG A 140 -21.25 4.97 5.75
CA ARG A 140 -21.93 6.28 5.68
C ARG A 140 -22.47 6.69 7.03
N VAL A 141 -22.50 7.98 7.32
CA VAL A 141 -23.09 8.55 8.55
C VAL A 141 -23.69 9.90 8.21
N ASP A 142 -24.82 10.23 8.81
CA ASP A 142 -25.41 11.55 8.65
C ASP A 142 -24.53 12.61 9.33
N CYS A 143 -24.29 13.71 8.62
CA CYS A 143 -23.57 14.85 9.16
C CYS A 143 -24.53 15.90 9.70
N SER A 144 -24.10 16.67 10.70
CA SER A 144 -24.88 17.78 11.25
C SER A 144 -25.17 18.91 10.27
N CYS A 145 -24.45 18.97 9.14
CA CYS A 145 -24.74 19.91 8.05
C CYS A 145 -25.88 19.44 7.11
N GLY A 146 -26.45 18.25 7.33
CA GLY A 146 -27.46 17.65 6.46
C GLY A 146 -26.88 16.75 5.35
N GLY A 147 -25.57 16.86 5.07
CA GLY A 147 -24.86 16.00 4.13
C GLY A 147 -24.51 14.62 4.68
N THR A 148 -23.92 13.77 3.83
CA THR A 148 -23.42 12.43 4.21
C THR A 148 -21.92 12.46 4.50
N ALA A 149 -21.52 12.07 5.70
CA ALA A 149 -20.12 11.83 6.06
C ALA A 149 -19.71 10.38 5.76
N LEU A 150 -18.44 10.21 5.36
CA LEU A 150 -17.88 8.92 4.96
C LEU A 150 -16.83 8.44 5.96
N ILE A 151 -16.85 7.15 6.31
CA ILE A 151 -15.88 6.56 7.23
C ILE A 151 -14.50 6.53 6.57
N ARG A 152 -13.56 7.28 7.13
CA ARG A 152 -12.17 7.37 6.66
C ARG A 152 -11.18 6.59 7.52
N SER A 153 -11.55 6.29 8.75
CA SER A 153 -10.75 5.41 9.58
C SER A 153 -11.56 4.66 10.62
N PHE A 154 -11.10 3.48 11.02
CA PHE A 154 -11.71 2.72 12.11
C PHE A 154 -10.67 1.91 12.88
N THR A 155 -10.91 1.74 14.17
CA THR A 155 -10.19 0.82 15.05
C THR A 155 -11.16 0.01 15.89
N GLY A 156 -10.77 -1.18 16.35
CA GLY A 156 -11.66 -1.97 17.19
C GLY A 156 -11.12 -3.33 17.59
N SER A 157 -12.02 -4.20 18.06
CA SER A 157 -11.70 -5.57 18.44
C SER A 157 -12.62 -6.55 17.71
N PRO A 158 -12.08 -7.59 17.05
CA PRO A 158 -12.88 -8.64 16.45
C PRO A 158 -13.61 -9.48 17.51
N LEU A 159 -13.06 -9.60 18.72
CA LEU A 159 -13.61 -10.45 19.78
C LEU A 159 -14.84 -9.82 20.45
N SER A 160 -14.78 -8.52 20.75
CA SER A 160 -15.92 -7.81 21.35
C SER A 160 -16.85 -7.18 20.31
N GLY A 161 -16.42 -7.09 19.05
CA GLY A 161 -17.11 -6.38 17.99
C GLY A 161 -17.11 -4.85 18.15
N GLY A 162 -16.62 -4.32 19.27
CA GLY A 162 -16.56 -2.89 19.54
C GLY A 162 -15.63 -2.17 18.57
N SER A 163 -16.06 -1.01 18.07
CA SER A 163 -15.22 -0.15 17.24
C SER A 163 -15.35 1.33 17.57
N GLN A 164 -14.29 2.07 17.25
CA GLN A 164 -14.31 3.51 17.13
C GLN A 164 -13.93 3.85 15.69
N ALA A 165 -14.74 4.68 15.05
CA ALA A 165 -14.47 5.14 13.70
C ALA A 165 -14.44 6.66 13.64
N THR A 166 -13.79 7.19 12.61
CA THR A 166 -13.78 8.60 12.27
C THR A 166 -14.36 8.75 10.89
N SER A 167 -15.39 9.58 10.79
CA SER A 167 -16.00 10.02 9.54
C SER A 167 -15.46 11.37 9.11
N TYR A 168 -15.56 11.66 7.82
CA TYR A 168 -15.25 12.94 7.21
C TYR A 168 -16.41 13.37 6.31
N CYS A 169 -16.93 14.57 6.51
CA CYS A 169 -17.96 15.13 5.67
C CYS A 169 -17.34 15.88 4.47
N PRO A 170 -17.65 15.49 3.22
CA PRO A 170 -17.12 16.16 2.04
C PRO A 170 -17.65 17.60 1.87
N GLU A 171 -18.84 17.91 2.40
CA GLU A 171 -19.47 19.23 2.28
C GLU A 171 -18.92 20.22 3.30
N CYS A 172 -19.08 19.93 4.60
CA CYS A 172 -18.64 20.85 5.66
C CYS A 172 -17.17 20.64 6.08
N LYS A 173 -16.47 19.66 5.50
CA LYS A 173 -15.05 19.32 5.75
C LYS A 173 -14.73 18.97 7.21
N LYS A 174 -15.75 18.69 8.03
CA LYS A 174 -15.60 18.32 9.45
C LYS A 174 -15.41 16.82 9.62
N GLU A 175 -14.64 16.46 10.63
CA GLU A 175 -14.50 15.09 11.09
C GLU A 175 -15.38 14.82 12.31
N THR A 176 -15.92 13.61 12.41
CA THR A 176 -16.75 13.23 13.56
C THR A 176 -16.46 11.79 13.97
N ARG A 177 -16.38 11.56 15.29
CA ARG A 177 -16.21 10.22 15.85
C ARG A 177 -17.54 9.48 15.79
N VAL A 178 -17.47 8.22 15.35
CA VAL A 178 -18.61 7.31 15.23
C VAL A 178 -18.35 6.12 16.14
N ALA A 179 -19.27 5.88 17.06
CA ALA A 179 -19.25 4.73 17.97
C ALA A 179 -20.33 3.72 17.57
N ASN A 180 -20.39 2.59 18.28
CA ASN A 180 -21.48 1.61 18.20
C ASN A 180 -21.66 0.94 16.83
N ARG A 181 -20.59 0.85 16.04
CA ARG A 181 -20.56 0.04 14.82
C ARG A 181 -19.76 -1.22 15.05
N ASN A 182 -20.15 -2.30 14.35
CA ASN A 182 -19.46 -3.57 14.47
C ASN A 182 -18.11 -3.50 13.73
N PHE A 183 -17.01 -3.78 14.45
CA PHE A 183 -15.66 -3.80 13.90
C PHE A 183 -15.50 -4.80 12.75
N GLY A 184 -16.04 -6.01 12.92
CA GLY A 184 -15.97 -7.06 11.90
C GLY A 184 -16.64 -6.65 10.59
N LYS A 185 -17.76 -5.92 10.65
CA LYS A 185 -18.42 -5.37 9.46
C LYS A 185 -17.57 -4.34 8.71
N TYR A 186 -16.70 -3.60 9.39
CA TYR A 186 -15.72 -2.74 8.70
C TYR A 186 -14.57 -3.56 8.13
N PHE A 187 -13.90 -4.32 9.00
CA PHE A 187 -12.63 -4.92 8.69
C PHE A 187 -12.76 -6.01 7.62
N TRP A 188 -13.68 -6.96 7.83
CA TRP A 188 -13.86 -8.06 6.90
C TRP A 188 -14.44 -7.61 5.57
N PHE A 189 -15.39 -6.68 5.58
CA PHE A 189 -15.95 -6.15 4.34
C PHE A 189 -14.86 -5.52 3.46
N LEU A 190 -14.03 -4.63 4.02
CA LEU A 190 -12.96 -3.99 3.27
C LEU A 190 -11.90 -5.00 2.83
N GLN A 191 -11.53 -5.94 3.70
CA GLN A 191 -10.56 -6.98 3.36
C GLN A 191 -11.06 -7.91 2.25
N THR A 192 -12.34 -8.26 2.24
CA THR A 192 -12.96 -9.04 1.16
C THR A 192 -12.91 -8.29 -0.16
N ARG A 193 -13.34 -7.01 -0.19
CA ARG A 193 -13.28 -6.20 -1.42
C ARG A 193 -11.87 -6.04 -1.97
N LEU A 194 -10.88 -5.86 -1.09
CA LEU A 194 -9.48 -5.81 -1.53
C LEU A 194 -9.01 -7.17 -2.06
N SER A 195 -9.47 -8.28 -1.48
CA SER A 195 -9.09 -9.62 -1.95
C SER A 195 -9.68 -9.90 -3.33
N GLU A 196 -10.94 -9.50 -3.58
CA GLU A 196 -11.58 -9.57 -4.90
C GLU A 196 -10.81 -8.76 -5.96
N ASP A 197 -10.36 -7.56 -5.61
CA ASP A 197 -9.52 -6.72 -6.48
C ASP A 197 -8.20 -7.40 -6.82
N VAL A 198 -7.52 -7.94 -5.81
CA VAL A 198 -6.25 -8.65 -5.96
C VAL A 198 -6.42 -9.87 -6.85
N GLU A 199 -7.46 -10.67 -6.66
CA GLU A 199 -7.77 -11.82 -7.51
C GLU A 199 -8.05 -11.41 -8.95
N THR A 200 -8.77 -10.31 -9.16
CA THR A 200 -9.06 -9.79 -10.50
C THR A 200 -7.77 -9.39 -11.22
N VAL A 201 -6.90 -8.63 -10.55
CA VAL A 201 -5.61 -8.21 -11.12
C VAL A 201 -4.69 -9.41 -11.35
N ALA A 202 -4.66 -10.39 -10.43
CA ALA A 202 -3.85 -11.58 -10.59
C ALA A 202 -4.30 -12.41 -11.81
N LYS A 203 -5.60 -12.61 -12.00
CA LYS A 203 -6.16 -13.32 -13.16
C LYS A 203 -5.85 -12.60 -14.47
N ASP A 204 -6.03 -11.28 -14.49
CA ASP A 204 -5.71 -10.44 -15.64
C ASP A 204 -4.21 -10.52 -16.00
N PHE A 205 -3.35 -10.37 -15.00
CA PHE A 205 -1.90 -10.47 -15.16
C PHE A 205 -1.48 -11.84 -15.71
N ILE A 206 -1.97 -12.94 -15.13
CA ILE A 206 -1.67 -14.31 -15.58
C ILE A 206 -2.13 -14.51 -17.02
N SER A 207 -3.31 -14.02 -17.38
CA SER A 207 -3.84 -14.14 -18.74
C SER A 207 -2.96 -13.41 -19.75
N LYS A 208 -2.53 -12.19 -19.45
CA LYS A 208 -1.61 -11.41 -20.29
C LYS A 208 -0.23 -12.03 -20.37
N TRP A 209 0.26 -12.55 -19.25
CA TRP A 209 1.55 -13.24 -19.21
C TRP A 209 1.54 -14.47 -20.13
N ALA A 210 0.49 -15.29 -20.07
CA ALA A 210 0.36 -16.45 -20.94
C ALA A 210 0.30 -16.06 -22.43
N LEU A 211 -0.39 -14.97 -22.77
CA LEU A 211 -0.38 -14.44 -24.15
C LEU A 211 1.01 -13.98 -24.59
N ALA A 212 1.74 -13.29 -23.71
CA ALA A 212 3.11 -12.84 -23.97
C ALA A 212 4.07 -14.03 -24.15
N GLU A 213 3.92 -15.11 -23.38
CA GLU A 213 4.71 -16.33 -23.55
C GLU A 213 4.46 -17.00 -24.92
N VAL A 214 3.19 -17.10 -25.35
CA VAL A 214 2.85 -17.65 -26.67
C VAL A 214 3.44 -16.80 -27.80
N GLU A 215 3.37 -15.46 -27.69
CA GLU A 215 3.95 -14.57 -28.70
C GLU A 215 5.49 -14.64 -28.72
N TYR A 216 6.10 -14.78 -27.54
CA TYR A 216 7.53 -14.98 -27.38
C TYR A 216 8.01 -16.28 -28.04
N GLU A 217 7.32 -17.40 -27.81
CA GLU A 217 7.63 -18.69 -28.44
C GLU A 217 7.55 -18.60 -29.97
N LYS A 218 6.55 -17.87 -30.49
CA LYS A 218 6.45 -17.60 -31.93
C LYS A 218 7.63 -16.79 -32.46
N LYS A 219 8.05 -15.72 -31.76
CA LYS A 219 9.19 -14.88 -32.15
C LYS A 219 10.52 -15.66 -32.12
N ILE A 220 10.71 -16.56 -31.15
CA ILE A 220 11.85 -17.50 -31.12
C ILE A 220 11.83 -18.40 -32.35
N ALA A 221 10.69 -19.01 -32.66
CA ALA A 221 10.55 -19.90 -33.80
C ALA A 221 10.85 -19.19 -35.14
N GLU A 222 10.58 -17.88 -35.22
CA GLU A 222 10.92 -17.01 -36.36
C GLU A 222 12.40 -16.56 -36.39
N GLY A 223 13.23 -16.98 -35.41
CA GLY A 223 14.64 -16.63 -35.33
C GLY A 223 14.91 -15.16 -34.96
N LYS A 224 13.91 -14.46 -34.43
CA LYS A 224 13.97 -13.03 -34.10
C LYS A 224 13.99 -12.80 -32.59
N THR A 225 15.13 -12.97 -31.91
CA THR A 225 15.31 -12.34 -30.58
C THR A 225 16.77 -12.14 -30.16
N ILE A 226 17.07 -10.97 -29.60
CA ILE A 226 18.37 -10.53 -29.05
C ILE A 226 18.33 -10.42 -27.50
N ASP A 227 17.17 -10.58 -26.82
CA ASP A 227 17.06 -10.47 -25.34
C ASP A 227 16.04 -11.49 -24.75
N PRO A 228 16.26 -12.11 -23.57
CA PRO A 228 15.72 -13.44 -23.28
C PRO A 228 14.50 -13.50 -22.33
N LYS A 229 13.59 -12.50 -22.30
CA LYS A 229 12.48 -12.50 -21.31
C LYS A 229 11.10 -12.11 -21.87
N PRO A 230 10.03 -12.88 -21.55
CA PRO A 230 8.64 -12.57 -21.95
C PRO A 230 8.11 -11.21 -21.47
N GLY A 231 8.70 -10.65 -20.40
CA GLY A 231 8.26 -9.39 -19.80
C GLY A 231 8.38 -8.16 -20.70
N ALA A 232 9.15 -8.21 -21.79
CA ALA A 232 9.25 -7.11 -22.75
C ALA A 232 7.92 -6.86 -23.51
N GLU A 233 7.09 -7.89 -23.64
CA GLU A 233 5.79 -7.84 -24.33
C GLU A 233 4.62 -7.58 -23.36
N PHE A 234 4.92 -7.40 -22.07
CA PHE A 234 3.90 -7.12 -21.05
C PHE A 234 3.56 -5.64 -21.03
N HIS A 235 2.41 -5.27 -21.59
CA HIS A 235 1.88 -3.91 -21.57
C HIS A 235 0.65 -3.81 -20.65
N GLY A 236 0.54 -2.73 -19.89
CA GLY A 236 -0.66 -2.41 -19.12
C GLY A 236 -1.74 -1.79 -20.00
N ASP A 237 -3.01 -2.07 -19.73
CA ASP A 237 -4.15 -1.76 -20.63
C ASP A 237 -4.61 -0.29 -20.62
N GLY A 238 -3.83 0.64 -20.05
CA GLY A 238 -4.36 1.97 -19.74
C GLY A 238 -3.34 3.08 -19.79
N GLN A 239 -3.83 4.26 -20.18
CA GLN A 239 -3.15 5.51 -19.88
C GLN A 239 -2.99 5.64 -18.37
N TYR A 240 -1.79 6.03 -17.94
CA TYR A 240 -1.51 6.28 -16.54
C TYR A 240 -2.42 7.38 -15.99
N GLY A 241 -3.19 7.04 -14.96
CA GLY A 241 -4.02 7.98 -14.20
C GLY A 241 -3.42 8.22 -12.82
N ASN A 242 -3.33 9.48 -12.41
CA ASN A 242 -2.99 9.83 -11.02
C ASN A 242 -4.04 10.81 -10.47
N LEU A 243 -4.07 10.92 -9.13
CA LEU A 243 -5.07 11.70 -8.42
C LEU A 243 -5.01 13.20 -8.78
N GLU A 244 -3.81 13.76 -8.88
CA GLU A 244 -3.57 15.16 -9.20
C GLU A 244 -4.17 15.53 -10.58
N THR A 245 -3.84 14.75 -11.60
CA THR A 245 -4.30 14.96 -12.97
C THR A 245 -5.81 14.80 -13.07
N MET A 246 -6.38 13.75 -12.45
CA MET A 246 -7.83 13.54 -12.44
C MET A 246 -8.56 14.73 -11.81
N ILE A 247 -8.09 15.24 -10.66
CA ILE A 247 -8.71 16.40 -10.01
C ILE A 247 -8.64 17.64 -10.90
N GLN A 248 -7.53 17.86 -11.61
CA GLN A 248 -7.41 18.99 -12.55
C GLN A 248 -8.38 18.85 -13.71
N GLU A 249 -8.46 17.67 -14.33
CA GLU A 249 -9.37 17.38 -15.44
C GLU A 249 -10.84 17.58 -15.03
N LEU A 250 -11.23 17.09 -13.85
CA LEU A 250 -12.59 17.28 -13.33
C LEU A 250 -12.91 18.76 -13.05
N LYS A 251 -11.96 19.53 -12.52
CA LYS A 251 -12.15 20.97 -12.28
C LYS A 251 -12.29 21.77 -13.56
N LEU A 252 -11.46 21.46 -14.56
CA LEU A 252 -11.55 22.12 -15.87
C LEU A 252 -12.91 21.85 -16.50
N LYS A 253 -13.39 20.62 -16.39
CA LYS A 253 -14.72 20.23 -16.87
C LYS A 253 -15.84 21.01 -16.18
N GLU A 254 -15.86 21.10 -14.85
CA GLU A 254 -16.87 21.90 -14.14
C GLU A 254 -16.81 23.39 -14.48
N PHE A 255 -15.64 23.91 -14.86
CA PHE A 255 -15.47 25.28 -15.31
C PHE A 255 -15.97 25.50 -16.74
N GLU A 256 -15.86 24.49 -17.62
CA GLU A 256 -16.34 24.55 -19.00
C GLU A 256 -17.86 24.31 -19.10
N GLU A 257 -18.43 23.55 -18.16
CA GLU A 257 -19.87 23.21 -18.12
C GLU A 257 -20.72 24.20 -17.30
N GLY A 258 -20.10 25.12 -16.55
CA GLY A 258 -20.75 26.11 -15.67
C GLY A 258 -20.81 27.51 -16.27
#